data_AF-A0A0C4WQX7-F1
#
_entry.id   AF-A0A0C4WQX7-F1
#
_cell.length_a   1.000
_cell.length_b   1.000
_cell.length_c   1.000
_cell.angle_alpha   90.00
_cell.angle_beta   90.00
_cell.angle_gamma   90.00
#
_symmetry.space_group_name_H-M   'P 1'
#
loop_
_entity.id
_entity.type
_entity.pdbx_description
1 polymer ?
#
loop_
_entity_poly.entity_id
_entity_poly.type
_entity_poly.pdbx_seq_one_letter_code
_entity_poly.pdbx_strand_id
1 'polypeptide(L)'
;MAPQRKKVCQICNKEFTASRVDAKYCSDCRPKAKSTKQQDKRLTVAKKRIEKLPTSEEWLWVAREVRRAGTVEILRDVDLEKLFTLYKYRFKCYGWNPETKQSAFHLCHIHPVSSPSAVGLLHHLNLFVGSSLPNQVHGNNHYSGAGLSIKQTELSYKWLIDDKLSDKQILEKVEKYLGKKLVEYAKDNPIRMSQRLSIAKWVYKNDPQRQYELSDLERKSTHELRKIRAEIEEREMYQMDLTKKRSFIVYLEECQRLSTELPDGSHKSNLLFMVDVLKVACAYMALVEEDGFSSVLSLPWGVLYKPFTLADGKDSSSFRDFVSFQVFNALQGGPVDRQMIRNTLASYLVVPDVPLPLIPEYREHIAANLQGVKVSPSDEFCIQLRDINCSILSLGLLSRIQEAEHLAFIEQAMKVEQAETAILEHYEFCNSRHDYSTIYFEVEDDYITTPMDQSVLFGAAEFEAVDGCTF
;
A
#
# COMPACT_ATOMS: atom_id res chain seq x y z
N MET A 1 0.39 -58.26 12.62
CA MET A 1 0.95 -57.34 13.63
C MET A 1 2.30 -56.84 13.16
N ALA A 2 2.54 -55.52 13.14
CA ALA A 2 3.87 -55.00 12.83
C ALA A 2 4.85 -55.38 13.96
N PRO A 3 6.07 -55.87 13.67
CA PRO A 3 7.02 -56.27 14.70
C PRO A 3 7.41 -55.05 15.55
N GLN A 4 7.15 -55.13 16.85
CA GLN A 4 7.56 -54.12 17.82
C GLN A 4 9.05 -54.30 18.16
N ARG A 5 9.81 -53.21 18.09
CA ARG A 5 11.25 -53.22 18.34
C ARG A 5 11.58 -52.28 19.49
N LYS A 6 12.39 -52.73 20.45
CA LYS A 6 12.94 -51.87 21.52
C LYS A 6 14.10 -51.04 20.95
N LYS A 7 14.09 -49.73 21.21
CA LYS A 7 15.12 -48.78 20.76
C LYS A 7 15.40 -47.76 21.84
N VAL A 8 16.60 -47.15 21.79
CA VAL A 8 16.98 -46.05 22.68
C VAL A 8 16.74 -44.71 21.97
N CYS A 9 16.05 -43.78 22.64
CA CYS A 9 15.80 -42.45 22.08
C CYS A 9 17.08 -41.60 22.08
N GLN A 10 17.41 -40.99 20.94
CA GLN A 10 18.62 -40.15 20.79
C GLN A 10 18.59 -38.82 21.55
N ILE A 11 17.49 -38.45 22.22
CA ILE A 11 17.36 -37.18 22.97
C ILE A 11 17.37 -37.44 24.47
N CYS A 12 16.48 -38.29 24.96
CA CYS A 12 16.33 -38.55 26.40
C CYS A 12 17.04 -39.83 26.86
N ASN A 13 17.68 -40.57 25.94
CA ASN A 13 18.35 -41.86 26.19
C ASN A 13 17.47 -42.93 26.86
N LYS A 14 16.14 -42.76 26.87
CA LYS A 14 15.20 -43.76 27.39
C LYS A 14 14.87 -44.80 26.32
N GLU A 15 14.68 -46.04 26.76
CA GLU A 15 14.14 -47.11 25.90
C GLU A 15 12.68 -46.84 25.53
N PHE A 16 12.32 -47.08 24.28
CA PHE A 16 10.95 -46.98 23.77
C PHE A 16 10.70 -48.04 22.70
N THR A 17 9.43 -48.40 22.55
CA THR A 17 9.00 -49.38 21.56
C THR A 17 8.57 -48.70 20.28
N ALA A 18 9.09 -49.14 19.13
CA ALA A 18 8.77 -48.57 17.83
C ALA A 18 8.34 -49.65 16.84
N SER A 19 7.31 -49.33 16.04
CA SER A 19 6.89 -50.15 14.90
C SER A 19 7.74 -49.92 13.64
N ARG A 20 8.47 -48.80 13.56
CA ARG A 20 9.31 -48.44 12.40
C ARG A 20 10.81 -48.67 12.63
N VAL A 21 11.48 -49.22 11.61
CA VAL A 21 12.92 -49.52 11.61
C VAL A 21 13.79 -48.26 11.66
N ASP A 22 13.26 -47.12 11.21
CA ASP A 22 13.96 -45.83 11.14
C ASP A 22 13.63 -44.89 12.32
N ALA A 23 12.77 -45.31 13.25
CA ALA A 23 12.43 -44.49 14.42
C ALA A 23 13.67 -44.23 15.30
N LYS A 24 13.99 -42.96 15.52
CA LYS A 24 15.15 -42.48 16.31
C LYS A 24 14.77 -41.83 17.65
N TYR A 25 13.49 -41.48 17.83
CA TYR A 25 13.00 -40.71 18.97
C TYR A 25 11.72 -41.32 19.54
N CYS A 26 11.56 -41.28 20.86
CA CYS A 26 10.31 -41.66 21.54
C CYS A 26 9.18 -40.66 21.22
N SER A 27 7.94 -41.00 21.56
CA SER A 27 6.75 -40.15 21.34
C SER A 27 6.95 -38.72 21.83
N ASP A 28 7.50 -38.56 23.04
CA ASP A 28 7.58 -37.28 23.73
C ASP A 28 8.74 -36.41 23.21
N CYS A 29 9.79 -37.06 22.70
CA CYS A 29 10.96 -36.37 22.13
C CYS A 29 10.84 -36.15 20.62
N ARG A 30 9.90 -36.81 19.94
CA ARG A 30 9.69 -36.66 18.49
C ARG A 30 9.29 -35.23 18.09
N PRO A 31 8.39 -34.52 18.81
CA PRO A 31 8.11 -33.10 18.56
C PRO A 31 9.35 -32.22 18.75
N LYS A 32 10.14 -32.46 19.81
CA LYS A 32 11.37 -31.71 20.09
C LYS A 32 12.41 -31.88 18.97
N ALA A 33 12.66 -33.12 18.55
CA ALA A 33 13.54 -33.43 17.42
C ALA A 33 13.10 -32.79 16.10
N LYS A 34 11.79 -32.77 15.83
CA LYS A 34 11.23 -32.11 14.64
C LYS A 34 11.47 -30.60 14.68
N SER A 35 11.22 -29.98 15.84
CA SER A 35 11.43 -28.54 16.05
C SER A 35 12.91 -28.15 15.86
N THR A 36 13.84 -28.87 16.49
CA THR A 36 15.28 -28.61 16.33
C THR A 36 15.74 -28.77 14.88
N LYS A 37 15.37 -29.86 14.19
CA LYS A 37 15.71 -30.04 12.76
C LYS A 37 15.14 -28.93 11.88
N GLN A 38 13.93 -28.47 12.18
CA GLN A 38 13.31 -27.37 11.45
C GLN A 38 14.06 -26.05 11.71
N GLN A 39 14.49 -25.81 12.94
CA GLN A 39 15.32 -24.66 13.31
C GLN A 39 16.69 -24.70 12.62
N ASP A 40 17.37 -25.84 12.63
CA ASP A 40 18.67 -26.02 11.94
C ASP A 40 18.55 -25.84 10.44
N LYS A 41 17.49 -26.38 9.83
CA LYS A 41 17.18 -26.17 8.42
C LYS A 41 16.92 -24.69 8.13
N ARG A 42 16.14 -24.00 8.98
CA ARG A 42 15.88 -22.56 8.85
C ARG A 42 17.17 -21.74 8.96
N LEU A 43 18.05 -22.05 9.91
CA LEU A 43 19.36 -21.41 10.04
C LEU A 43 20.24 -21.64 8.80
N THR A 44 20.25 -22.87 8.27
CA THR A 44 20.98 -23.20 7.03
C THR A 44 20.42 -22.45 5.83
N VAL A 45 19.08 -22.34 5.72
CA VAL A 45 18.41 -21.56 4.67
C VAL A 45 18.71 -20.08 4.79
N ALA A 46 18.68 -19.53 6.01
CA ALA A 46 19.01 -18.13 6.27
C ALA A 46 20.45 -17.81 5.85
N LYS A 47 21.43 -18.64 6.20
CA LYS A 47 22.83 -18.48 5.77
C LYS A 47 22.96 -18.43 4.24
N LYS A 48 22.35 -19.40 3.53
CA LYS A 48 22.31 -19.42 2.05
C LYS A 48 21.62 -18.20 1.42
N ARG A 49 20.70 -17.56 2.14
CA ARG A 49 20.03 -16.33 1.69
C ARG A 49 20.94 -15.12 1.93
N ILE A 50 21.64 -15.05 3.05
CA ILE A 50 22.59 -13.99 3.38
C ILE A 50 23.76 -13.96 2.38
N GLU A 51 24.24 -15.12 1.91
CA GLU A 51 25.25 -15.18 0.84
C GLU A 51 24.82 -14.45 -0.45
N LYS A 52 23.51 -14.20 -0.66
CA LYS A 52 22.98 -13.52 -1.83
C LYS A 52 22.88 -12.00 -1.69
N LEU A 53 23.21 -11.44 -0.52
CA LEU A 53 23.19 -9.99 -0.29
C LEU A 53 23.84 -9.18 -1.43
N PRO A 54 25.04 -9.53 -1.94
CA PRO A 54 25.71 -8.74 -2.98
C PRO A 54 24.99 -8.75 -4.33
N THR A 55 23.98 -9.60 -4.50
CA THR A 55 23.22 -9.73 -5.74
C THR A 55 21.75 -9.32 -5.60
N SER A 56 21.33 -8.92 -4.40
CA SER A 56 19.97 -8.45 -4.12
C SER A 56 19.89 -6.95 -4.31
N GLU A 57 18.87 -6.49 -5.04
CA GLU A 57 18.69 -5.07 -5.35
C GLU A 57 18.38 -4.24 -4.10
N GLU A 58 17.58 -4.79 -3.19
CA GLU A 58 17.24 -4.13 -1.92
C GLU A 58 18.47 -3.93 -1.04
N TRP A 59 19.36 -4.91 -0.98
CA TRP A 59 20.57 -4.82 -0.16
C TRP A 59 21.67 -3.99 -0.83
N LEU A 60 21.78 -3.99 -2.16
CA LEU A 60 22.62 -3.04 -2.88
C LEU A 60 22.15 -1.60 -2.69
N TRP A 61 20.84 -1.37 -2.56
CA TRP A 61 20.32 -0.07 -2.12
C TRP A 61 20.78 0.27 -0.69
N VAL A 62 20.66 -0.65 0.28
CA VAL A 62 21.19 -0.43 1.64
C VAL A 62 22.69 -0.09 1.63
N ALA A 63 23.50 -0.80 0.84
CA ALA A 63 24.93 -0.53 0.73
C ALA A 63 25.22 0.90 0.21
N ARG A 64 24.42 1.39 -0.75
CA ARG A 64 24.52 2.77 -1.25
C ARG A 64 24.15 3.79 -0.19
N GLU A 65 23.09 3.56 0.60
CA GLU A 65 22.72 4.47 1.68
C GLU A 65 23.76 4.48 2.81
N VAL A 66 24.31 3.31 3.16
CA VAL A 66 25.42 3.18 4.11
C VAL A 66 26.67 3.92 3.63
N ARG A 67 27.01 3.83 2.33
CA ARG A 67 28.09 4.63 1.73
C ARG A 67 27.80 6.12 1.85
N ARG A 68 26.60 6.56 1.48
CA ARG A 68 26.20 7.99 1.54
C ARG A 68 26.26 8.56 2.96
N ALA A 69 25.98 7.75 3.96
CA ALA A 69 26.08 8.13 5.37
C ALA A 69 27.50 8.08 5.94
N GLY A 70 28.42 7.37 5.28
CA GLY A 70 29.77 7.11 5.79
C GLY A 70 29.83 6.14 6.98
N THR A 71 28.73 5.49 7.36
CA THR A 71 28.68 4.56 8.50
C THR A 71 27.58 3.51 8.37
N VAL A 72 27.83 2.31 8.89
CA VAL A 72 26.82 1.23 8.99
C VAL A 72 25.80 1.52 10.10
N GLU A 73 26.13 2.40 11.04
CA GLU A 73 25.28 2.68 12.20
C GLU A 73 23.95 3.35 11.86
N ILE A 74 23.74 3.79 10.62
CA ILE A 74 22.42 4.22 10.14
C ILE A 74 21.37 3.10 10.24
N LEU A 75 21.80 1.84 10.37
CA LEU A 75 20.95 0.68 10.60
C LEU A 75 20.67 0.41 12.08
N ARG A 76 21.04 1.32 12.99
CA ARG A 76 20.73 1.22 14.43
C ARG A 76 19.22 1.06 14.62
N ASP A 77 18.85 0.07 15.41
CA ASP A 77 17.46 -0.30 15.76
C ASP A 77 16.51 -0.58 14.59
N VAL A 78 17.00 -0.71 13.36
CA VAL A 78 16.19 -0.85 12.14
C VAL A 78 15.22 -2.02 12.14
N ASP A 79 13.93 -1.77 11.94
CA ASP A 79 12.99 -2.82 11.53
C ASP A 79 13.15 -3.09 10.02
N LEU A 80 13.82 -4.19 9.69
CA LEU A 80 14.13 -4.56 8.30
C LEU A 80 12.86 -4.84 7.49
N GLU A 81 11.83 -5.42 8.10
CA GLU A 81 10.60 -5.78 7.39
C GLU A 81 9.81 -4.54 7.01
N LYS A 82 9.65 -3.60 7.95
CA LYS A 82 9.01 -2.32 7.67
C LYS A 82 9.82 -1.46 6.71
N LEU A 83 11.15 -1.43 6.87
CA LEU A 83 12.04 -0.70 5.96
C LEU A 83 11.89 -1.18 4.51
N PHE A 84 11.96 -2.49 4.28
CA PHE A 84 11.84 -3.02 2.93
C PHE A 84 10.40 -2.97 2.40
N THR A 85 9.40 -3.00 3.27
CA THR A 85 8.01 -2.74 2.88
C THR A 85 7.86 -1.32 2.34
N LEU A 86 8.41 -0.32 3.03
CA LEU A 86 8.41 1.08 2.58
C LEU A 86 9.23 1.28 1.30
N TYR A 87 10.41 0.67 1.21
CA TYR A 87 11.24 0.70 0.00
C TYR A 87 10.48 0.16 -1.22
N LYS A 88 9.77 -0.97 -1.06
CA LYS A 88 8.96 -1.58 -2.12
C LYS A 88 7.72 -0.76 -2.44
N TYR A 89 7.10 -0.15 -1.44
CA TYR A 89 5.91 0.68 -1.59
C TYR A 89 6.14 1.84 -2.55
N ARG A 90 7.32 2.50 -2.51
CA ARG A 90 7.70 3.54 -3.48
C ARG A 90 7.54 3.09 -4.95
N PHE A 91 7.87 1.85 -5.28
CA PHE A 91 7.72 1.33 -6.65
C PHE A 91 6.25 1.06 -7.02
N LYS A 92 5.39 0.80 -6.03
CA LYS A 92 3.93 0.67 -6.21
C LYS A 92 3.23 2.01 -6.42
N CYS A 93 3.93 3.13 -6.30
CA CYS A 93 3.42 4.45 -6.69
C CYS A 93 3.54 4.69 -8.21
N TYR A 94 4.23 3.80 -8.95
CA TYR A 94 4.39 3.81 -10.41
C TYR A 94 4.85 5.16 -10.99
N GLY A 95 5.64 5.93 -10.23
CA GLY A 95 6.10 7.25 -10.64
C GLY A 95 7.33 7.26 -11.54
N TRP A 96 7.79 6.12 -12.07
CA TRP A 96 8.99 6.07 -12.92
C TRP A 96 8.66 6.52 -14.36
N ASN A 97 9.35 7.54 -14.85
CA ASN A 97 9.27 7.96 -16.24
C ASN A 97 10.47 7.37 -17.02
N PRO A 98 10.24 6.51 -18.03
CA PRO A 98 11.31 5.87 -18.78
C PRO A 98 12.09 6.83 -19.69
N GLU A 99 11.47 7.91 -20.18
CA GLU A 99 12.08 8.89 -21.08
C GLU A 99 13.09 9.77 -20.32
N THR A 100 12.66 10.33 -19.21
CA THR A 100 13.51 11.21 -18.38
C THR A 100 14.42 10.43 -17.45
N LYS A 101 14.19 9.12 -17.26
CA LYS A 101 14.85 8.25 -16.27
C LYS A 101 14.77 8.82 -14.85
N GLN A 102 13.68 9.51 -14.56
CA GLN A 102 13.41 10.12 -13.26
C GLN A 102 12.17 9.52 -12.62
N SER A 103 12.17 9.46 -11.29
CA SER A 103 11.02 9.03 -10.52
C SER A 103 10.31 10.25 -9.94
N ALA A 104 9.00 10.32 -10.09
CA ALA A 104 8.17 11.32 -9.45
C ALA A 104 8.12 11.17 -7.91
N PHE A 105 8.48 9.99 -7.39
CA PHE A 105 8.45 9.69 -5.96
C PHE A 105 9.81 9.21 -5.47
N HIS A 106 10.27 9.84 -4.39
CA HIS A 106 11.52 9.51 -3.70
C HIS A 106 11.21 8.91 -2.33
N LEU A 107 12.21 8.21 -1.79
CA LEU A 107 12.23 7.86 -0.37
C LEU A 107 12.94 8.99 0.36
N CYS A 108 12.16 9.86 0.97
CA CYS A 108 12.58 11.09 1.63
C CYS A 108 13.02 10.78 3.06
N HIS A 109 14.06 11.46 3.52
CA HIS A 109 14.52 11.38 4.90
C HIS A 109 13.96 12.56 5.71
N ILE A 110 13.42 12.27 6.89
CA ILE A 110 12.95 13.29 7.85
C ILE A 110 14.17 13.98 8.48
N HIS A 111 15.09 13.19 9.03
CA HIS A 111 16.44 13.64 9.32
C HIS A 111 17.39 13.16 8.22
N PRO A 112 18.14 14.05 7.55
CA PRO A 112 18.91 13.73 6.35
C PRO A 112 20.00 12.70 6.64
N VAL A 113 20.32 11.90 5.61
CA VAL A 113 21.38 10.87 5.65
C VAL A 113 22.71 11.45 6.13
N SER A 114 23.02 12.68 5.75
CA SER A 114 24.27 13.33 6.11
C SER A 114 24.01 14.78 6.50
N SER A 115 24.35 15.12 7.75
CA SER A 115 24.42 16.49 8.24
C SER A 115 25.72 16.70 9.03
N PRO A 116 26.18 17.96 9.20
CA PRO A 116 27.42 18.24 9.94
C PRO A 116 27.42 17.77 11.39
N SER A 117 26.25 17.72 12.05
CA SER A 117 26.14 17.38 13.47
C SER A 117 25.67 15.94 13.73
N ALA A 118 24.92 15.36 12.80
CA ALA A 118 24.28 14.06 12.97
C ALA A 118 24.08 13.32 11.64
N VAL A 119 23.83 12.03 11.73
CA VAL A 119 23.56 11.15 10.59
C VAL A 119 22.17 10.56 10.77
N GLY A 120 21.28 10.81 9.81
CA GLY A 120 19.92 10.26 9.80
C GLY A 120 19.92 8.74 9.68
N LEU A 121 19.04 8.07 10.42
CA LEU A 121 18.92 6.62 10.39
C LEU A 121 18.17 6.16 9.14
N LEU A 122 18.59 5.00 8.61
CA LEU A 122 17.85 4.26 7.60
C LEU A 122 16.76 3.43 8.28
N HIS A 123 15.75 4.13 8.81
CA HIS A 123 14.67 3.58 9.62
C HIS A 123 13.31 3.96 9.02
N HIS A 124 12.31 3.07 9.04
CA HIS A 124 10.99 3.35 8.43
C HIS A 124 10.23 4.54 9.06
N LEU A 125 10.59 4.93 10.29
CA LEU A 125 10.09 6.12 10.98
C LEU A 125 10.85 7.41 10.64
N ASN A 126 12.04 7.29 10.06
CA ASN A 126 12.81 8.43 9.57
C ASN A 126 12.66 8.61 8.05
N LEU A 127 11.81 7.79 7.43
CA LEU A 127 11.62 7.74 5.99
C LEU A 127 10.15 7.85 5.63
N PHE A 128 9.87 8.50 4.52
CA PHE A 128 8.55 8.49 3.90
C PHE A 128 8.67 8.54 2.38
N VAL A 129 7.62 8.12 1.67
CA VAL A 129 7.53 8.30 0.22
C VAL A 129 6.95 9.68 -0.08
N GLY A 130 7.71 10.52 -0.77
CA GLY A 130 7.26 11.86 -1.14
C GLY A 130 7.60 12.25 -2.56
N SER A 131 7.03 13.36 -3.03
CA SER A 131 7.29 13.84 -4.39
C SER A 131 8.75 14.28 -4.55
N SER A 132 9.31 14.04 -5.73
CA SER A 132 10.74 14.28 -6.02
C SER A 132 11.13 15.75 -5.92
N LEU A 133 10.31 16.66 -6.46
CA LEU A 133 10.61 18.10 -6.50
C LEU A 133 10.69 18.72 -5.09
N PRO A 134 9.68 18.60 -4.19
CA PRO A 134 9.81 19.09 -2.82
C PRO A 134 11.01 18.51 -2.07
N ASN A 135 11.33 17.23 -2.28
CA ASN A 135 12.50 16.60 -1.67
C ASN A 135 13.83 17.18 -2.18
N GLN A 136 13.93 17.47 -3.48
CA GLN A 136 15.12 18.11 -4.05
C GLN A 136 15.28 19.54 -3.53
N VAL A 137 14.20 20.30 -3.45
CA VAL A 137 14.18 21.67 -2.89
C VAL A 137 14.54 21.67 -1.41
N HIS A 138 14.03 20.70 -0.64
CA HIS A 138 14.36 20.58 0.78
C HIS A 138 15.83 20.22 1.01
N GLY A 139 16.42 19.37 0.16
CA GLY A 139 17.83 19.03 0.21
C GLY A 139 18.22 18.36 1.54
N ASN A 140 19.26 18.88 2.18
CA ASN A 140 19.75 18.39 3.49
C ASN A 140 19.25 19.24 4.67
N ASN A 141 18.24 20.09 4.45
CA ASN A 141 17.60 20.81 5.54
C ASN A 141 16.86 19.82 6.46
N HIS A 142 16.66 20.20 7.71
CA HIS A 142 15.89 19.42 8.67
C HIS A 142 15.37 20.30 9.80
N TYR A 143 14.33 19.80 10.48
CA TYR A 143 13.80 20.44 11.67
C TYR A 143 14.46 19.88 12.92
N SER A 144 14.74 20.77 13.89
CA SER A 144 15.36 20.36 15.16
C SER A 144 14.44 19.37 15.90
N GLY A 145 14.99 18.22 16.28
CA GLY A 145 14.24 17.16 16.95
C GLY A 145 13.34 16.33 16.03
N ALA A 146 13.33 16.58 14.72
CA ALA A 146 12.61 15.77 13.75
C ALA A 146 13.47 14.60 13.25
N GLY A 147 12.81 13.46 13.05
CA GLY A 147 13.41 12.25 12.52
C GLY A 147 14.35 11.54 13.48
N LEU A 148 14.79 10.33 13.11
CA LEU A 148 15.73 9.54 13.89
C LEU A 148 17.14 9.78 13.37
N SER A 149 18.07 10.09 14.27
CA SER A 149 19.47 10.37 13.93
C SER A 149 20.43 9.94 15.03
N ILE A 150 21.71 9.88 14.69
CA ILE A 150 22.83 9.64 15.62
C ILE A 150 23.78 10.82 15.51
N LYS A 151 24.21 11.40 16.64
CA LYS A 151 25.22 12.45 16.65
C LYS A 151 26.54 11.91 16.12
N GLN A 152 27.28 12.71 15.36
CA GLN A 152 28.59 12.27 14.82
C GLN A 152 29.56 11.84 15.92
N THR A 153 29.51 12.47 17.10
CA THR A 153 30.34 12.14 18.27
C THR A 153 30.02 10.77 18.89
N GLU A 154 28.85 10.21 18.59
CA GLU A 154 28.42 8.90 19.09
C GLU A 154 28.73 7.77 18.10
N LEU A 155 29.26 8.10 16.92
CA LEU A 155 29.64 7.11 15.92
C LEU A 155 30.94 6.41 16.33
N SER A 156 30.93 5.09 16.21
CA SER A 156 32.05 4.22 16.49
C SER A 156 32.92 4.05 15.24
N TYR A 157 34.21 4.37 15.37
CA TYR A 157 35.21 4.27 14.30
C TYR A 157 35.20 2.92 13.54
N LYS A 158 34.94 1.81 14.25
CA LYS A 158 34.90 0.47 13.65
C LYS A 158 33.82 0.29 12.57
N TRP A 159 32.77 1.09 12.61
CA TRP A 159 31.61 1.03 11.70
C TRP A 159 31.62 2.09 10.61
N LEU A 160 32.64 2.97 10.60
CA LEU A 160 32.83 3.92 9.53
C LEU A 160 33.15 3.22 8.22
N ILE A 161 32.74 3.85 7.13
CA ILE A 161 32.89 3.39 5.76
C ILE A 161 33.84 4.33 5.04
N ASP A 162 34.85 3.75 4.39
CA ASP A 162 35.74 4.47 3.47
C ASP A 162 35.10 4.44 2.08
N ASP A 163 35.17 5.56 1.36
CA ASP A 163 34.65 5.72 -0.01
C ASP A 163 35.23 4.69 -0.99
N LYS A 164 36.42 4.16 -0.72
CA LYS A 164 37.09 3.15 -1.56
C LYS A 164 36.53 1.73 -1.38
N LEU A 165 35.66 1.49 -0.40
CA LEU A 165 35.10 0.16 -0.17
C LEU A 165 34.10 -0.22 -1.27
N SER A 166 34.27 -1.44 -1.78
CA SER A 166 33.31 -2.06 -2.71
C SER A 166 31.97 -2.36 -2.01
N ASP A 167 30.87 -2.40 -2.77
CA ASP A 167 29.54 -2.75 -2.24
C ASP A 167 29.55 -4.07 -1.47
N LYS A 168 30.33 -5.05 -1.94
CA LYS A 168 30.50 -6.35 -1.27
C LYS A 168 31.10 -6.19 0.13
N GLN A 169 32.17 -5.40 0.26
CA GLN A 169 32.82 -5.16 1.57
C GLN A 169 31.91 -4.36 2.51
N ILE A 170 31.12 -3.41 1.98
CA ILE A 170 30.10 -2.70 2.77
C ILE A 170 29.06 -3.69 3.29
N LEU A 171 28.57 -4.59 2.43
CA LEU A 171 27.57 -5.59 2.83
C LEU A 171 28.12 -6.61 3.84
N GLU A 172 29.39 -6.99 3.76
CA GLU A 172 30.05 -7.80 4.79
C GLU A 172 30.09 -7.08 6.16
N LYS A 173 30.30 -5.75 6.16
CA LYS A 173 30.18 -4.95 7.39
C LYS A 173 28.74 -4.85 7.88
N VAL A 174 27.76 -4.69 6.98
CA VAL A 174 26.32 -4.69 7.31
C VAL A 174 25.90 -6.01 7.93
N GLU A 175 26.34 -7.14 7.37
CA GLU A 175 26.09 -8.49 7.90
C GLU A 175 26.62 -8.62 9.34
N LYS A 176 27.86 -8.16 9.57
CA LYS A 176 28.47 -8.16 10.91
C LYS A 176 27.74 -7.25 11.90
N TYR A 177 27.27 -6.09 11.45
CA TYR A 177 26.57 -5.13 12.29
C TYR A 177 25.18 -5.63 12.71
N LEU A 178 24.37 -6.10 11.74
CA LEU A 178 23.02 -6.60 12.00
C LEU A 178 23.01 -7.96 12.71
N GLY A 179 24.02 -8.80 12.44
CA GLY A 179 24.23 -10.09 13.10
C GLY A 179 22.97 -10.94 13.20
N LYS A 180 22.50 -11.16 14.43
CA LYS A 180 21.30 -11.98 14.71
C LYS A 180 20.03 -11.44 14.05
N LYS A 181 19.87 -10.11 13.97
CA LYS A 181 18.67 -9.47 13.38
C LYS A 181 18.52 -9.81 11.90
N LEU A 182 19.64 -9.82 11.17
CA LEU A 182 19.67 -10.24 9.77
C LEU A 182 19.35 -11.73 9.61
N VAL A 183 19.88 -12.59 10.48
CA VAL A 183 19.59 -14.03 10.46
C VAL A 183 18.12 -14.30 10.74
N GLU A 184 17.51 -13.59 11.69
CA GLU A 184 16.09 -13.69 12.00
C GLU A 184 15.24 -13.23 10.81
N TYR A 185 15.53 -12.06 10.24
CA TYR A 185 14.86 -11.58 9.02
C TYR A 185 14.97 -12.58 7.87
N ALA A 186 16.15 -13.13 7.62
CA ALA A 186 16.40 -14.05 6.50
C ALA A 186 15.74 -15.43 6.66
N LYS A 187 15.25 -15.82 7.86
CA LYS A 187 14.48 -17.07 8.04
C LYS A 187 13.13 -16.97 7.33
N ASP A 188 12.45 -15.84 7.48
CA ASP A 188 11.08 -15.65 7.04
C ASP A 188 11.02 -14.88 5.71
N ASN A 189 11.97 -13.98 5.48
CA ASN A 189 12.05 -13.18 4.27
C ASN A 189 13.13 -13.69 3.29
N PRO A 190 12.77 -14.05 2.05
CA PRO A 190 13.73 -14.55 1.07
C PRO A 190 14.59 -13.41 0.50
N ILE A 191 15.90 -13.47 0.71
CA ILE A 191 16.87 -12.63 0.00
C ILE A 191 17.13 -13.29 -1.37
N ARG A 192 16.75 -12.59 -2.45
CA ARG A 192 16.82 -13.11 -3.82
C ARG A 192 17.82 -12.28 -4.63
N MET A 193 18.41 -12.93 -5.62
CA MET A 193 19.12 -12.20 -6.67
C MET A 193 18.13 -11.29 -7.38
N SER A 194 18.56 -10.08 -7.73
CA SER A 194 17.72 -9.12 -8.43
C SER A 194 17.15 -9.72 -9.71
N GLN A 195 15.92 -9.36 -10.04
CA GLN A 195 15.27 -9.86 -11.27
C GLN A 195 16.12 -9.47 -12.49
N ARG A 196 16.67 -8.26 -12.48
CA ARG A 196 17.56 -7.74 -13.52
C ARG A 196 18.76 -8.66 -13.76
N LEU A 197 19.53 -9.00 -12.72
CA LEU A 197 20.68 -9.91 -12.85
C LEU A 197 20.25 -11.34 -13.24
N SER A 198 19.09 -11.79 -12.77
CA SER A 198 18.56 -13.10 -13.16
C SER A 198 18.24 -13.18 -14.65
N ILE A 199 17.69 -12.12 -15.24
CA ILE A 199 17.39 -12.04 -16.67
C ILE A 199 18.70 -11.90 -17.46
N ALA A 200 19.64 -11.06 -17.02
CA ALA A 200 20.95 -10.93 -17.66
C ALA A 200 21.68 -12.28 -17.79
N LYS A 201 21.75 -13.05 -16.70
CA LYS A 201 22.35 -14.40 -16.71
C LYS A 201 21.58 -15.38 -17.59
N TRP A 202 20.26 -15.28 -17.62
CA TRP A 202 19.44 -16.11 -18.49
C TRP A 202 19.71 -15.79 -19.96
N VAL A 203 19.74 -14.50 -20.34
CA VAL A 203 20.03 -14.03 -21.70
C VAL A 203 21.41 -14.52 -22.12
N TYR A 204 22.44 -14.28 -21.30
CA TYR A 204 23.81 -14.73 -21.59
C TYR A 204 23.90 -16.24 -21.86
N LYS A 205 23.13 -17.06 -21.14
CA LYS A 205 23.16 -18.51 -21.27
C LYS A 205 22.39 -19.03 -22.50
N ASN A 206 21.31 -18.35 -22.87
CA ASN A 206 20.38 -18.83 -23.90
C ASN A 206 20.47 -18.04 -25.21
N ASP A 207 21.35 -17.03 -25.29
CA ASP A 207 21.67 -16.33 -26.54
C ASP A 207 22.36 -17.30 -27.52
N PRO A 208 21.68 -17.69 -28.62
CA PRO A 208 22.22 -18.63 -29.60
C PRO A 208 23.44 -18.08 -30.34
N GLN A 209 23.52 -16.76 -30.45
CA GLN A 209 24.51 -16.06 -31.26
C GLN A 209 25.67 -15.50 -30.43
N ARG A 210 25.59 -15.58 -29.09
CA ARG A 210 26.57 -15.01 -28.14
C ARG A 210 26.94 -13.56 -28.47
N GLN A 211 25.95 -12.77 -28.85
CA GLN A 211 26.13 -11.36 -29.20
C GLN A 211 26.47 -10.49 -28.00
N TYR A 212 26.10 -10.93 -26.79
CA TYR A 212 26.20 -10.11 -25.58
C TYR A 212 27.18 -10.69 -24.55
N GLU A 213 28.14 -9.88 -24.11
CA GLU A 213 28.95 -10.14 -22.92
C GLU A 213 28.13 -9.97 -21.64
N LEU A 214 28.41 -10.79 -20.62
CA LEU A 214 27.65 -10.74 -19.36
C LEU A 214 27.78 -9.36 -18.67
N SER A 215 28.97 -8.75 -18.71
CA SER A 215 29.20 -7.44 -18.12
C SER A 215 28.34 -6.34 -18.74
N ASP A 216 28.02 -6.46 -20.03
CA ASP A 216 27.19 -5.49 -20.74
C ASP A 216 25.71 -5.70 -20.42
N LEU A 217 25.26 -6.96 -20.36
CA LEU A 217 23.91 -7.30 -19.91
C LEU A 217 23.66 -6.85 -18.47
N GLU A 218 24.65 -6.97 -17.59
CA GLU A 218 24.56 -6.50 -16.20
C GLU A 218 24.52 -4.98 -16.06
N ARG A 219 24.71 -4.21 -17.13
CA ARG A 219 24.53 -2.74 -17.16
C ARG A 219 23.19 -2.31 -17.73
N LYS A 220 22.50 -3.18 -18.47
CA LYS A 220 21.19 -2.89 -19.07
C LYS A 220 20.09 -2.79 -18.01
N SER A 221 19.07 -2.00 -18.33
CA SER A 221 17.85 -1.87 -17.54
C SER A 221 17.00 -3.15 -17.60
N THR A 222 16.12 -3.33 -16.62
CA THR A 222 15.20 -4.48 -16.59
C THR A 222 14.30 -4.53 -17.83
N HIS A 223 13.90 -3.37 -18.36
CA HIS A 223 13.08 -3.28 -19.58
C HIS A 223 13.84 -3.77 -20.82
N GLU A 224 15.06 -3.25 -21.05
CA GLU A 224 15.91 -3.69 -22.16
C GLU A 224 16.21 -5.20 -22.09
N LEU A 225 16.50 -5.71 -20.89
CA LEU A 225 16.76 -7.13 -20.70
C LEU A 225 15.52 -8.01 -20.98
N ARG A 226 14.31 -7.53 -20.65
CA ARG A 226 13.07 -8.24 -20.99
C ARG A 226 12.81 -8.23 -22.49
N LYS A 227 13.10 -7.12 -23.17
CA LYS A 227 13.00 -7.03 -24.63
C LYS A 227 13.92 -8.04 -25.32
N ILE A 228 15.21 -8.07 -24.95
CA ILE A 228 16.17 -9.04 -25.50
C ILE A 228 15.73 -10.48 -25.20
N ARG A 229 15.22 -10.74 -23.99
CA ARG A 229 14.69 -12.07 -23.65
C ARG A 229 13.48 -12.45 -24.51
N ALA A 230 12.56 -11.52 -24.77
CA ALA A 230 11.38 -11.75 -25.60
C ALA A 230 11.78 -12.04 -27.05
N GLU A 231 12.78 -11.34 -27.59
CA GLU A 231 13.38 -11.60 -28.90
C GLU A 231 13.98 -13.01 -28.99
N ILE A 232 14.72 -13.45 -27.97
CA ILE A 232 15.29 -14.82 -27.91
C ILE A 232 14.20 -15.89 -27.77
N GLU A 233 13.13 -15.61 -27.03
CA GLU A 233 12.01 -16.54 -26.85
C GLU A 233 11.01 -16.52 -28.03
N GLU A 234 11.21 -15.66 -29.05
CA GLU A 234 10.27 -15.42 -30.15
C GLU A 234 8.86 -15.10 -29.66
N ARG A 235 8.76 -14.29 -28.61
CA ARG A 235 7.50 -13.88 -27.98
C ARG A 235 7.35 -12.37 -27.96
N GLU A 236 6.11 -11.91 -28.03
CA GLU A 236 5.81 -10.51 -27.81
C GLU A 236 5.95 -10.16 -26.33
N MET A 237 6.55 -9.00 -26.06
CA MET A 237 6.66 -8.48 -24.71
C MET A 237 5.34 -7.82 -24.31
N TYR A 238 4.59 -8.50 -23.44
CA TYR A 238 3.43 -7.87 -22.80
C TYR A 238 3.87 -6.75 -21.86
N GLN A 239 3.35 -5.55 -22.08
CA GLN A 239 3.54 -4.40 -21.21
C GLN A 239 2.18 -3.97 -20.66
N MET A 240 2.07 -3.90 -19.34
CA MET A 240 0.90 -3.36 -18.66
C MET A 240 1.20 -1.90 -18.34
N ASP A 241 0.37 -1.00 -18.84
CA ASP A 241 0.45 0.41 -18.51
C ASP A 241 -0.17 0.63 -17.12
N LEU A 242 0.70 0.98 -16.18
CA LEU A 242 0.32 1.23 -14.79
C LEU A 242 0.19 2.73 -14.57
N THR A 243 -0.99 3.15 -14.14
CA THR A 243 -1.25 4.55 -13.82
C THR A 243 -0.45 4.97 -12.59
N LYS A 244 0.31 6.04 -12.72
CA LYS A 244 1.02 6.70 -11.62
C LYS A 244 0.02 7.11 -10.52
N LYS A 245 0.31 6.77 -9.26
CA LYS A 245 -0.47 7.26 -8.12
C LYS A 245 -0.40 8.79 -8.03
N ARG A 246 -1.50 9.43 -7.64
CA ARG A 246 -1.54 10.87 -7.35
C ARG A 246 -0.72 11.18 -6.09
N SER A 247 0.01 12.29 -6.08
CA SER A 247 0.89 12.68 -4.96
C SER A 247 0.13 12.83 -3.65
N PHE A 248 -1.09 13.36 -3.71
CA PHE A 248 -1.98 13.53 -2.56
C PHE A 248 -2.37 12.20 -1.92
N ILE A 249 -2.65 11.17 -2.73
CA ILE A 249 -2.93 9.82 -2.24
C ILE A 249 -1.70 9.23 -1.56
N VAL A 250 -0.52 9.38 -2.17
CA VAL A 250 0.74 8.93 -1.55
C VAL A 250 0.97 9.64 -0.22
N TYR A 251 0.76 10.96 -0.16
CA TYR A 251 0.91 11.70 1.09
C TYR A 251 -0.13 11.33 2.15
N LEU A 252 -1.37 11.04 1.76
CA LEU A 252 -2.43 10.61 2.67
C LEU A 252 -2.05 9.27 3.31
N GLU A 253 -1.66 8.30 2.49
CA GLU A 253 -1.19 6.98 2.95
C GLU A 253 0.03 7.12 3.88
N GLU A 254 0.99 8.00 3.56
CA GLU A 254 2.18 8.22 4.40
C GLU A 254 1.88 8.99 5.70
N CYS A 255 0.97 9.98 5.69
CA CYS A 255 0.52 10.65 6.92
C CYS A 255 -0.23 9.68 7.84
N GLN A 256 -1.09 8.82 7.29
CA GLN A 256 -1.78 7.77 8.05
C GLN A 256 -0.80 6.75 8.63
N ARG A 257 0.16 6.27 7.83
CA ARG A 257 1.19 5.35 8.30
C ARG A 257 2.01 5.95 9.43
N LEU A 258 2.61 7.12 9.21
CA LEU A 258 3.49 7.74 10.21
C LEU A 258 2.73 8.18 11.46
N SER A 259 1.50 8.69 11.35
CA SER A 259 0.69 9.01 12.53
C SER A 259 0.33 7.78 13.36
N THR A 260 0.25 6.59 12.75
CA THR A 260 0.03 5.33 13.47
C THR A 260 1.29 4.83 14.16
N GLU A 261 2.45 4.96 13.51
CA GLU A 261 3.70 4.35 13.98
C GLU A 261 4.59 5.27 14.84
N LEU A 262 4.45 6.59 14.71
CA LEU A 262 5.23 7.55 15.51
C LEU A 262 4.74 7.59 16.97
N PRO A 263 5.64 7.88 17.93
CA PRO A 263 5.24 8.13 19.31
C PRO A 263 4.36 9.39 19.42
N ASP A 264 3.61 9.48 20.52
CA ASP A 264 2.79 10.65 20.80
C ASP A 264 3.66 11.90 20.94
N GLY A 265 3.22 12.98 20.27
CA GLY A 265 3.97 14.22 20.20
C GLY A 265 3.44 15.16 19.13
N SER A 266 4.10 16.31 18.98
CA SER A 266 3.70 17.35 18.01
C SER A 266 3.71 16.83 16.58
N HIS A 267 4.70 16.03 16.19
CA HIS A 267 4.81 15.48 14.83
C HIS A 267 3.61 14.59 14.49
N LYS A 268 3.30 13.59 15.33
CA LYS A 268 2.12 12.73 15.14
C LYS A 268 0.82 13.56 15.09
N SER A 269 0.66 14.51 16.00
CA SER A 269 -0.53 15.38 16.04
C SER A 269 -0.66 16.23 14.76
N ASN A 270 0.45 16.73 14.23
CA ASN A 270 0.48 17.49 12.99
C ASN A 270 0.12 16.62 11.78
N LEU A 271 0.62 15.38 11.71
CA LEU A 271 0.26 14.45 10.65
C LEU A 271 -1.23 14.07 10.69
N LEU A 272 -1.80 13.84 11.88
CA LEU A 272 -3.24 13.60 12.03
C LEU A 272 -4.07 14.78 11.52
N PHE A 273 -3.68 16.00 11.85
CA PHE A 273 -4.32 17.20 11.29
C PHE A 273 -4.20 17.24 9.75
N MET A 274 -3.03 16.91 9.19
CA MET A 274 -2.84 16.88 7.74
C MET A 274 -3.60 15.75 7.04
N VAL A 275 -3.94 14.65 7.72
CA VAL A 275 -4.82 13.59 7.17
C VAL A 275 -6.19 14.18 6.83
N ASP A 276 -6.78 14.97 7.73
CA ASP A 276 -8.08 15.60 7.49
C ASP A 276 -8.01 16.62 6.35
N VAL A 277 -6.94 17.44 6.32
CA VAL A 277 -6.66 18.38 5.22
C VAL A 277 -6.60 17.65 3.87
N LEU A 278 -5.88 16.53 3.83
CA LEU A 278 -5.72 15.72 2.61
C LEU A 278 -7.03 15.04 2.20
N LYS A 279 -7.84 14.53 3.14
CA LYS A 279 -9.15 13.95 2.81
C LYS A 279 -10.05 14.96 2.12
N VAL A 280 -10.16 16.17 2.68
CA VAL A 280 -10.93 17.27 2.07
C VAL A 280 -10.37 17.65 0.71
N ALA A 281 -9.06 17.84 0.60
CA ALA A 281 -8.46 18.24 -0.67
C ALA A 281 -8.58 17.15 -1.74
N CYS A 282 -8.37 15.87 -1.41
CA CYS A 282 -8.57 14.73 -2.30
C CYS A 282 -10.03 14.61 -2.76
N ALA A 283 -10.99 14.80 -1.84
CA ALA A 283 -12.40 14.79 -2.17
C ALA A 283 -12.75 15.89 -3.17
N TYR A 284 -12.23 17.11 -2.97
CA TYR A 284 -12.37 18.18 -3.96
C TYR A 284 -11.73 17.80 -5.31
N MET A 285 -10.50 17.28 -5.33
CA MET A 285 -9.81 16.89 -6.57
C MET A 285 -10.54 15.79 -7.35
N ALA A 286 -11.21 14.87 -6.65
CA ALA A 286 -12.02 13.82 -7.27
C ALA A 286 -13.22 14.41 -8.06
N LEU A 287 -13.71 15.60 -7.70
CA LEU A 287 -14.86 16.25 -8.35
C LEU A 287 -14.48 17.07 -9.60
N VAL A 288 -13.23 17.51 -9.69
CA VAL A 288 -12.74 18.43 -10.75
C VAL A 288 -11.96 17.66 -11.83
N GLU A 289 -12.28 16.38 -12.02
CA GLU A 289 -11.77 15.55 -13.13
C GLU A 289 -10.29 15.12 -13.05
N GLU A 290 -9.82 14.67 -11.89
CA GLU A 290 -8.58 13.88 -11.82
C GLU A 290 -8.86 12.40 -11.54
N ASP A 291 -8.61 11.53 -12.52
CA ASP A 291 -8.55 10.08 -12.28
C ASP A 291 -7.52 9.76 -11.19
N GLY A 292 -7.80 8.76 -10.35
CA GLY A 292 -6.86 8.26 -9.34
C GLY A 292 -7.11 8.74 -7.91
N PHE A 293 -8.26 9.35 -7.62
CA PHE A 293 -8.73 9.69 -6.27
C PHE A 293 -9.88 8.80 -5.75
N SER A 294 -10.24 7.74 -6.48
CA SER A 294 -11.34 6.84 -6.14
C SER A 294 -11.22 6.15 -4.77
N SER A 295 -10.01 6.02 -4.24
CA SER A 295 -9.76 5.51 -2.88
C SER A 295 -10.25 6.45 -1.77
N VAL A 296 -10.43 7.74 -2.07
CA VAL A 296 -10.97 8.73 -1.12
C VAL A 296 -12.43 9.04 -1.42
N LEU A 297 -12.77 9.23 -2.69
CA LEU A 297 -14.14 9.49 -3.12
C LEU A 297 -14.37 8.81 -4.47
N SER A 298 -15.18 7.76 -4.46
CA SER A 298 -15.70 7.11 -5.66
C SER A 298 -17.20 7.36 -5.73
N LEU A 299 -17.66 8.10 -6.74
CA LEU A 299 -19.08 8.38 -6.91
C LEU A 299 -19.75 7.21 -7.64
N PRO A 300 -20.74 6.52 -7.01
CA PRO A 300 -21.54 5.54 -7.74
C PRO A 300 -22.31 6.21 -8.88
N TRP A 301 -22.72 5.41 -9.85
CA TRP A 301 -23.49 5.91 -10.99
C TRP A 301 -24.80 6.57 -10.54
N GLY A 302 -25.12 7.75 -11.10
CA GLY A 302 -26.32 8.51 -10.77
C GLY A 302 -26.23 9.38 -9.50
N VAL A 303 -25.07 9.40 -8.84
CA VAL A 303 -24.89 10.10 -7.56
C VAL A 303 -24.25 11.45 -7.78
N LEU A 304 -24.94 12.49 -7.35
CA LEU A 304 -24.39 13.83 -7.28
C LEU A 304 -24.03 14.15 -5.82
N TYR A 305 -22.75 14.08 -5.50
CA TYR A 305 -22.21 14.55 -4.23
C TYR A 305 -21.13 15.60 -4.49
N LYS A 306 -21.38 16.84 -4.08
CA LYS A 306 -20.48 17.98 -4.28
C LYS A 306 -20.31 18.77 -2.96
N PRO A 307 -19.53 18.25 -2.01
CA PRO A 307 -19.31 18.89 -0.71
C PRO A 307 -18.56 20.22 -0.78
N PHE A 308 -17.88 20.48 -1.90
CA PHE A 308 -17.06 21.67 -2.07
C PHE A 308 -17.25 22.26 -3.46
N THR A 309 -17.22 23.58 -3.51
CA THR A 309 -16.90 24.34 -4.71
C THR A 309 -15.69 25.22 -4.44
N LEU A 310 -14.95 25.54 -5.49
CA LEU A 310 -13.85 26.50 -5.38
C LEU A 310 -14.44 27.90 -5.29
N ALA A 311 -13.92 28.74 -4.38
CA ALA A 311 -14.35 30.12 -4.24
C ALA A 311 -14.03 30.93 -5.51
N ASP A 312 -14.85 31.95 -5.79
CA ASP A 312 -14.71 32.78 -6.98
C ASP A 312 -13.32 33.42 -7.09
N GLY A 313 -12.72 33.33 -8.28
CA GLY A 313 -11.39 33.88 -8.57
C GLY A 313 -10.22 33.12 -7.95
N LYS A 314 -10.45 31.98 -7.29
CA LYS A 314 -9.38 31.09 -6.83
C LYS A 314 -8.99 30.10 -7.92
N ASP A 315 -7.76 29.64 -7.84
CA ASP A 315 -7.17 28.67 -8.77
C ASP A 315 -6.91 27.33 -8.06
N SER A 316 -7.36 26.25 -8.71
CA SER A 316 -7.20 24.88 -8.20
C SER A 316 -5.73 24.45 -8.13
N SER A 317 -4.89 24.92 -9.06
CA SER A 317 -3.46 24.58 -9.05
C SER A 317 -2.75 25.19 -7.84
N SER A 318 -3.05 26.45 -7.54
CA SER A 318 -2.53 27.17 -6.36
C SER A 318 -2.97 26.52 -5.05
N PHE A 319 -4.23 26.07 -4.98
CA PHE A 319 -4.73 25.28 -3.85
C PHE A 319 -3.96 23.97 -3.68
N ARG A 320 -3.77 23.23 -4.79
CA ARG A 320 -3.04 21.97 -4.80
C ARG A 320 -1.60 22.14 -4.33
N ASP A 321 -0.92 23.18 -4.80
CA ASP A 321 0.47 23.46 -4.48
C ASP A 321 0.62 23.86 -3.01
N PHE A 322 -0.31 24.69 -2.50
CA PHE A 322 -0.39 25.03 -1.09
C PHE A 322 -0.50 23.78 -0.21
N VAL A 323 -1.49 22.92 -0.45
CA VAL A 323 -1.70 21.70 0.35
C VAL A 323 -0.48 20.78 0.23
N SER A 324 0.03 20.57 -0.98
CA SER A 324 1.22 19.73 -1.22
C SER A 324 2.43 20.19 -0.40
N PHE A 325 2.67 21.50 -0.35
CA PHE A 325 3.78 22.08 0.38
C PHE A 325 3.61 21.91 1.89
N GLN A 326 2.42 22.23 2.43
CA GLN A 326 2.14 22.08 3.87
C GLN A 326 2.27 20.63 4.33
N VAL A 327 1.75 19.69 3.53
CA VAL A 327 1.81 18.25 3.83
C VAL A 327 3.24 17.73 3.78
N PHE A 328 4.01 18.09 2.75
CA PHE A 328 5.41 17.68 2.67
C PHE A 328 6.22 18.25 3.84
N ASN A 329 5.97 19.50 4.22
CA ASN A 329 6.59 20.12 5.38
C ASN A 329 6.26 19.39 6.69
N ALA A 330 4.99 19.00 6.88
CA ALA A 330 4.56 18.24 8.04
C ALA A 330 5.20 16.85 8.08
N LEU A 331 5.31 16.14 6.95
CA LEU A 331 6.01 14.86 6.83
C LEU A 331 7.51 14.94 7.16
N GLN A 332 8.13 16.10 6.91
CA GLN A 332 9.51 16.39 7.33
C GLN A 332 9.63 16.69 8.84
N GLY A 333 8.55 16.63 9.61
CA GLY A 333 8.53 17.00 11.02
C GLY A 333 8.54 18.51 11.26
N GLY A 334 8.20 19.31 10.25
CA GLY A 334 8.06 20.75 10.38
C GLY A 334 6.89 21.17 11.27
N PRO A 335 6.95 22.37 11.87
CA PRO A 335 5.80 22.94 12.56
C PRO A 335 4.66 23.18 11.58
N VAL A 336 3.43 23.00 12.05
CA VAL A 336 2.21 23.20 11.27
C VAL A 336 1.38 24.31 11.89
N ASP A 337 1.21 25.41 11.17
CA ASP A 337 0.29 26.48 11.56
C ASP A 337 -1.14 26.09 11.15
N ARG A 338 -1.84 25.44 12.09
CA ARG A 338 -3.19 24.94 11.86
C ARG A 338 -4.19 26.06 11.58
N GLN A 339 -4.00 27.23 12.18
CA GLN A 339 -4.92 28.35 11.99
C GLN A 339 -4.76 28.93 10.59
N MET A 340 -3.53 29.15 10.15
CA MET A 340 -3.25 29.60 8.78
C MET A 340 -3.80 28.60 7.76
N ILE A 341 -3.61 27.30 7.98
CA ILE A 341 -4.12 26.27 7.06
C ILE A 341 -5.65 26.30 7.02
N ARG A 342 -6.33 26.32 8.17
CA ARG A 342 -7.81 26.39 8.21
C ARG A 342 -8.35 27.63 7.51
N ASN A 343 -7.79 28.80 7.81
CA ASN A 343 -8.17 30.07 7.18
C ASN A 343 -7.96 30.01 5.65
N THR A 344 -6.85 29.41 5.22
CA THR A 344 -6.56 29.25 3.79
C THR A 344 -7.57 28.30 3.15
N LEU A 345 -7.81 27.13 3.74
CA LEU A 345 -8.82 26.18 3.25
C LEU A 345 -10.20 26.84 3.12
N ALA A 346 -10.67 27.55 4.15
CA ALA A 346 -11.95 28.26 4.14
C ALA A 346 -12.01 29.39 3.09
N SER A 347 -10.86 29.97 2.71
CA SER A 347 -10.79 30.97 1.64
C SER A 347 -10.82 30.37 0.23
N TYR A 348 -10.48 29.09 0.09
CA TYR A 348 -10.43 28.37 -1.19
C TYR A 348 -11.68 27.53 -1.43
N LEU A 349 -12.20 26.87 -0.40
CA LEU A 349 -13.30 25.93 -0.49
C LEU A 349 -14.55 26.53 0.13
N VAL A 350 -15.61 26.58 -0.65
CA VAL A 350 -16.96 26.94 -0.19
C VAL A 350 -17.73 25.64 0.02
N VAL A 351 -18.25 25.45 1.23
CA VAL A 351 -19.20 24.36 1.51
C VAL A 351 -20.61 24.89 1.23
N PRO A 352 -21.34 24.31 0.27
CA PRO A 352 -22.70 24.76 -0.05
C PRO A 352 -23.62 24.72 1.17
N ASP A 353 -24.61 25.63 1.22
CA ASP A 353 -25.64 25.66 2.29
C ASP A 353 -26.60 24.46 2.26
N VAL A 354 -26.46 23.57 1.27
CA VAL A 354 -27.25 22.34 1.18
C VAL A 354 -26.71 21.35 2.21
N PRO A 355 -27.57 20.74 3.05
CA PRO A 355 -27.13 19.74 4.02
C PRO A 355 -26.33 18.64 3.30
N LEU A 356 -25.13 18.35 3.80
CA LEU A 356 -24.31 17.25 3.30
C LEU A 356 -25.14 15.97 3.47
N PRO A 357 -25.55 15.29 2.38
CA PRO A 357 -26.39 14.10 2.51
C PRO A 357 -25.58 13.05 3.25
N LEU A 358 -25.94 12.81 4.51
CA LEU A 358 -25.46 11.64 5.23
C LEU A 358 -26.41 10.49 4.90
N ILE A 359 -25.79 9.33 4.81
CA ILE A 359 -26.20 7.96 4.44
C ILE A 359 -27.72 7.60 4.43
N PRO A 360 -28.60 8.02 5.37
CA PRO A 360 -30.03 7.64 5.35
C PRO A 360 -30.84 8.20 4.17
N GLU A 361 -30.76 9.51 3.91
CA GLU A 361 -31.55 10.13 2.83
C GLU A 361 -31.09 9.66 1.45
N TYR A 362 -29.82 9.30 1.32
CA TYR A 362 -29.26 8.72 0.10
C TYR A 362 -29.83 7.32 -0.19
N ARG A 363 -30.09 6.49 0.84
CA ARG A 363 -30.78 5.20 0.68
C ARG A 363 -32.24 5.39 0.23
N GLU A 364 -32.95 6.32 0.86
CA GLU A 364 -34.36 6.60 0.54
C GLU A 364 -34.53 7.27 -0.83
N HIS A 365 -33.63 8.19 -1.20
CA HIS A 365 -33.69 8.91 -2.48
C HIS A 365 -33.31 8.02 -3.67
N ILE A 366 -32.37 7.07 -3.50
CA ILE A 366 -32.13 6.00 -4.47
C ILE A 366 -33.33 5.06 -4.57
N ALA A 367 -33.91 4.65 -3.43
CA ALA A 367 -35.08 3.78 -3.42
C ALA A 367 -36.31 4.42 -4.10
N ALA A 368 -36.45 5.75 -3.99
CA ALA A 368 -37.55 6.51 -4.60
C ALA A 368 -37.35 6.76 -6.11
N ASN A 369 -36.12 7.00 -6.57
CA ASN A 369 -35.84 7.41 -7.96
C ASN A 369 -35.40 6.26 -8.89
N LEU A 370 -35.04 5.09 -8.35
CA LEU A 370 -34.63 3.92 -9.13
C LEU A 370 -35.58 2.76 -8.86
N GLN A 371 -36.81 2.86 -9.38
CA GLN A 371 -37.72 1.72 -9.48
C GLN A 371 -37.09 0.65 -10.40
N GLY A 372 -36.35 -0.30 -9.81
CA GLY A 372 -35.90 -1.53 -10.49
C GLY A 372 -34.40 -1.83 -10.44
N VAL A 373 -33.54 -0.92 -9.96
CA VAL A 373 -32.10 -1.21 -9.80
C VAL A 373 -31.75 -1.17 -8.32
N LYS A 374 -31.62 -2.35 -7.69
CA LYS A 374 -31.04 -2.50 -6.35
C LYS A 374 -29.55 -2.18 -6.41
N VAL A 375 -29.18 -0.91 -6.53
CA VAL A 375 -27.82 -0.48 -6.23
C VAL A 375 -27.74 -0.41 -4.71
N SER A 376 -27.23 -1.46 -4.07
CA SER A 376 -26.70 -1.29 -2.72
C SER A 376 -25.62 -0.22 -2.85
N PRO A 377 -25.69 0.93 -2.14
CA PRO A 377 -24.51 1.74 -1.93
C PRO A 377 -23.38 0.79 -1.55
N SER A 378 -22.25 0.83 -2.24
CA SER A 378 -21.12 0.05 -1.76
C SER A 378 -20.81 0.58 -0.36
N ASP A 379 -20.65 -0.31 0.62
CA ASP A 379 -20.32 0.09 2.00
C ASP A 379 -19.11 1.05 2.03
N GLU A 380 -18.22 0.92 1.04
CA GLU A 380 -17.10 1.80 0.77
C GLU A 380 -17.49 3.27 0.54
N PHE A 381 -18.49 3.57 -0.29
CA PHE A 381 -18.92 4.96 -0.54
C PHE A 381 -19.45 5.63 0.74
N CYS A 382 -20.26 4.90 1.52
CA CYS A 382 -20.77 5.40 2.80
C CYS A 382 -19.64 5.70 3.80
N ILE A 383 -18.63 4.82 3.87
CA ILE A 383 -17.43 5.04 4.71
C ILE A 383 -16.66 6.28 4.23
N GLN A 384 -16.46 6.43 2.93
CA GLN A 384 -15.79 7.58 2.33
C GLN A 384 -16.51 8.90 2.65
N LEU A 385 -17.83 8.95 2.49
CA LEU A 385 -18.64 10.12 2.82
C LEU A 385 -18.51 10.50 4.29
N ARG A 386 -18.65 9.53 5.20
CA ARG A 386 -18.49 9.76 6.64
C ARG A 386 -17.12 10.34 6.95
N ASP A 387 -16.07 9.74 6.42
CA ASP A 387 -14.69 10.16 6.65
C ASP A 387 -14.42 11.59 6.14
N ILE A 388 -14.97 11.95 4.99
CA ILE A 388 -14.87 13.30 4.42
C ILE A 388 -15.64 14.29 5.32
N ASN A 389 -16.87 13.99 5.71
CA ASN A 389 -17.69 14.87 6.55
C ASN A 389 -17.07 15.10 7.93
N CYS A 390 -16.53 14.05 8.56
CA CYS A 390 -15.77 14.20 9.80
C CYS A 390 -14.55 15.11 9.64
N SER A 391 -13.88 15.05 8.49
CA SER A 391 -12.73 15.91 8.19
C SER A 391 -13.14 17.38 7.98
N ILE A 392 -14.29 17.61 7.32
CA ILE A 392 -14.86 18.96 7.15
C ILE A 392 -15.13 19.60 8.53
N LEU A 393 -15.77 18.84 9.42
CA LEU A 393 -16.08 19.25 10.78
C LEU A 393 -14.81 19.52 11.59
N SER A 394 -13.83 18.60 11.58
CA SER A 394 -12.59 18.74 12.37
C SER A 394 -11.74 19.94 11.95
N LEU A 395 -11.83 20.32 10.68
CA LEU A 395 -11.18 21.49 10.11
C LEU A 395 -11.93 22.79 10.36
N GLY A 396 -13.21 22.73 10.79
CA GLY A 396 -14.03 23.91 11.06
C GLY A 396 -14.36 24.68 9.78
N LEU A 397 -14.63 23.96 8.68
CA LEU A 397 -14.95 24.57 7.38
C LEU A 397 -16.44 24.93 7.24
N LEU A 398 -17.29 24.49 8.16
CA LEU A 398 -18.70 24.85 8.21
C LEU A 398 -18.92 26.17 8.97
N SER A 399 -19.95 26.90 8.58
CA SER A 399 -20.52 27.94 9.46
C SER A 399 -21.11 27.30 10.72
N ARG A 400 -21.27 28.09 11.80
CA ARG A 400 -21.88 27.61 13.05
C ARG A 400 -23.29 27.06 12.86
N ILE A 401 -24.03 27.58 11.89
CA ILE A 401 -25.39 27.14 11.56
C ILE A 401 -25.33 25.76 10.90
N GLN A 402 -24.51 25.63 9.84
CA GLN A 402 -24.29 24.36 9.14
C GLN A 402 -23.73 23.28 10.07
N GLU A 403 -22.84 23.64 11.00
CA GLU A 403 -22.32 22.71 12.01
C GLU A 403 -23.43 22.18 12.93
N ALA A 404 -24.31 23.07 13.42
CA ALA A 404 -25.44 22.68 14.26
C ALA A 404 -26.44 21.79 13.51
N GLU A 405 -26.75 22.13 12.26
CA GLU A 405 -27.61 21.33 11.38
C GLU A 405 -27.00 19.95 11.12
N HIS A 406 -25.70 19.89 10.84
CA HIS A 406 -24.99 18.63 10.58
C HIS A 406 -24.89 17.75 11.84
N LEU A 407 -24.69 18.34 13.02
CA LEU A 407 -24.69 17.60 14.28
C LEU A 407 -26.08 17.06 14.63
N ALA A 408 -27.14 17.87 14.43
CA ALA A 408 -28.52 17.42 14.61
C ALA A 408 -28.87 16.28 13.66
N PHE A 409 -28.38 16.36 12.41
CA PHE A 409 -28.56 15.29 11.43
C PHE A 409 -27.82 14.01 11.82
N ILE A 410 -26.56 14.08 12.26
CA ILE A 410 -25.80 12.90 12.75
C ILE A 410 -26.56 12.24 13.91
N GLU A 411 -27.06 13.03 14.87
CA GLU A 411 -27.81 12.51 16.00
C GLU A 411 -29.07 11.76 15.55
N GLN A 412 -29.78 12.28 14.54
CA GLN A 412 -30.94 11.62 13.96
C GLN A 412 -30.55 10.33 13.21
N ALA A 413 -29.48 10.34 12.42
CA ALA A 413 -28.99 9.16 11.71
C ALA A 413 -28.58 8.04 12.69
N MET A 414 -27.89 8.39 13.78
CA MET A 414 -27.54 7.42 14.84
C MET A 414 -28.78 6.83 15.51
N LYS A 415 -29.83 7.63 15.74
CA LYS A 415 -31.11 7.13 16.27
C LYS A 415 -31.77 6.14 15.32
N VAL A 416 -31.73 6.40 14.01
CA VAL A 416 -32.26 5.47 12.99
C VAL A 416 -31.44 4.18 12.96
N GLU A 417 -30.11 4.26 12.92
CA GLU A 417 -29.24 3.07 12.93
C GLU A 417 -29.42 2.23 14.20
N GLN A 418 -29.53 2.88 15.37
CA GLN A 418 -29.84 2.19 16.63
C GLN A 418 -31.23 1.53 16.60
N ALA A 419 -32.24 2.20 16.01
CA ALA A 419 -33.58 1.63 15.85
C ALA A 419 -33.57 0.43 14.89
N GLU A 420 -32.88 0.52 13.75
CA GLU A 420 -32.71 -0.58 12.80
C GLU A 420 -31.96 -1.76 13.45
N THR A 421 -30.89 -1.49 14.18
CA THR A 421 -30.12 -2.52 14.89
C THR A 421 -30.99 -3.19 15.97
N ALA A 422 -31.79 -2.42 16.71
CA ALA A 422 -32.72 -2.97 17.70
C ALA A 422 -33.83 -3.82 17.06
N ILE A 423 -34.30 -3.45 15.86
CA ILE A 423 -35.25 -4.26 15.07
C ILE A 423 -34.57 -5.55 14.60
N LEU A 424 -33.32 -5.47 14.12
CA LEU A 424 -32.54 -6.62 13.66
C LEU A 424 -32.16 -7.57 14.81
N GLU A 425 -31.90 -7.06 16.01
CA GLU A 425 -31.68 -7.88 17.22
C GLU A 425 -32.95 -8.64 17.67
N HIS A 426 -34.14 -8.22 17.21
CA HIS A 426 -35.40 -8.95 17.43
C HIS A 426 -35.73 -9.98 16.34
N TYR A 427 -34.96 -10.01 15.24
CA TYR A 427 -34.99 -11.12 14.31
C TYR A 427 -33.97 -12.16 14.78
N GLU A 428 -34.44 -13.34 15.20
CA GLU A 428 -33.57 -14.52 15.37
C GLU A 428 -32.93 -14.83 14.02
N PHE A 429 -31.72 -14.32 13.81
CA PHE A 429 -30.92 -14.72 12.67
C PHE A 429 -30.65 -16.22 12.78
N CYS A 430 -31.19 -16.95 11.81
CA CYS A 430 -30.90 -18.33 11.50
C CYS A 430 -29.40 -18.45 11.17
N ASN A 431 -28.58 -18.60 12.21
CA ASN A 431 -27.12 -18.56 12.14
C ASN A 431 -26.50 -19.92 11.77
N SER A 432 -27.32 -20.97 11.60
CA SER A 432 -26.86 -22.26 11.10
C SER A 432 -27.41 -22.56 9.70
N ARG A 433 -26.65 -23.35 8.93
CA ARG A 433 -27.08 -23.92 7.64
C ARG A 433 -28.31 -24.84 7.75
N HIS A 434 -28.85 -25.03 8.96
CA HIS A 434 -29.97 -25.91 9.27
C HIS A 434 -31.20 -25.18 9.84
N ASP A 435 -31.16 -23.85 9.99
CA ASP A 435 -32.28 -23.05 10.51
C ASP A 435 -33.25 -22.56 9.42
N TYR A 436 -33.42 -23.31 8.33
CA TYR A 436 -34.57 -23.09 7.46
C TYR A 436 -35.80 -23.73 8.13
N SER A 437 -36.83 -22.93 8.37
CA SER A 437 -38.16 -23.40 8.77
C SER A 437 -38.61 -24.54 7.83
N THR A 438 -38.86 -25.72 8.38
CA THR A 438 -39.46 -26.88 7.69
C THR A 438 -40.96 -26.72 7.43
N ILE A 439 -41.51 -25.51 7.52
CA ILE A 439 -42.90 -25.24 7.17
C ILE A 439 -42.98 -25.16 5.64
N TYR A 440 -43.23 -26.33 5.05
CA TYR A 440 -43.88 -26.61 3.78
C TYR A 440 -43.99 -25.44 2.78
N PHE A 441 -43.05 -25.40 1.83
CA PHE A 441 -43.42 -25.05 0.46
C PHE A 441 -43.81 -26.37 -0.22
N GLU A 442 -45.11 -26.60 -0.41
CA GLU A 442 -45.55 -27.51 -1.47
C GLU A 442 -45.10 -26.86 -2.78
N VAL A 443 -44.06 -27.45 -3.39
CA VAL A 443 -43.77 -27.22 -4.80
C VAL A 443 -44.89 -27.93 -5.55
N GLU A 444 -45.76 -27.20 -6.24
CA GLU A 444 -46.73 -27.79 -7.14
C GLU A 444 -45.98 -28.64 -8.18
N ASP A 445 -46.26 -29.95 -8.21
CA ASP A 445 -45.62 -30.95 -9.09
C ASP A 445 -45.96 -30.78 -10.60
N ASP A 446 -46.59 -29.68 -10.99
CA ASP A 446 -47.18 -29.49 -12.31
C ASP A 446 -46.36 -28.58 -13.24
N TYR A 447 -45.12 -28.22 -12.87
CA TYR A 447 -44.26 -27.42 -13.74
C TYR A 447 -43.67 -28.25 -14.89
N ILE A 448 -44.43 -28.38 -15.98
CA ILE A 448 -43.94 -28.88 -17.26
C ILE A 448 -43.22 -27.74 -17.97
N THR A 449 -41.90 -27.84 -18.12
CA THR A 449 -41.12 -26.95 -18.99
C THR A 449 -41.63 -27.09 -20.43
N THR A 450 -42.22 -26.03 -20.98
CA THR A 450 -42.55 -25.97 -22.41
C THR A 450 -41.23 -25.92 -23.20
N PRO A 451 -40.99 -26.83 -24.16
CA PRO A 451 -39.82 -26.72 -25.03
C PRO A 451 -40.02 -25.49 -25.94
N MET A 452 -39.00 -24.63 -26.02
CA MET A 452 -39.00 -23.51 -26.97
C MET A 452 -39.10 -24.06 -28.40
N ASP A 453 -40.15 -23.63 -29.09
CA ASP A 453 -40.46 -23.97 -30.46
C ASP A 453 -39.43 -23.32 -31.41
N GLN A 454 -38.69 -24.14 -32.16
CA GLN A 454 -37.66 -23.71 -33.13
C GLN A 454 -38.25 -23.30 -34.49
N SER A 455 -39.51 -22.84 -34.54
CA SER A 455 -40.22 -22.55 -35.80
C SER A 455 -40.53 -21.06 -36.06
N VAL A 456 -39.77 -20.13 -35.48
CA VAL A 456 -39.77 -18.71 -35.88
C VAL A 456 -38.42 -18.30 -36.45
N LEU A 457 -38.03 -18.98 -37.54
CA LEU A 457 -37.02 -18.55 -38.49
C LEU A 457 -37.61 -18.80 -39.89
N PHE A 458 -37.63 -17.73 -40.70
CA PHE A 458 -38.13 -17.60 -42.08
C PHE A 458 -39.58 -17.12 -42.27
N GLY A 459 -39.70 -15.91 -42.84
CA GLY A 459 -40.92 -15.35 -43.41
C GLY A 459 -40.74 -13.89 -43.81
N ALA A 460 -40.28 -13.66 -45.05
CA ALA A 460 -40.06 -12.35 -45.66
C ALA A 460 -41.37 -11.66 -46.09
N ALA A 461 -41.40 -10.31 -46.11
CA ALA A 461 -41.98 -9.50 -47.20
C ALA A 461 -41.85 -7.97 -46.96
N GLU A 462 -41.05 -7.34 -47.84
CA GLU A 462 -41.30 -6.14 -48.68
C GLU A 462 -41.72 -4.74 -48.15
N PHE A 463 -41.31 -3.74 -48.97
CA PHE A 463 -41.65 -2.30 -49.08
C PHE A 463 -40.87 -1.33 -48.15
N GLU A 464 -40.15 -0.28 -48.58
CA GLU A 464 -40.01 0.47 -49.84
C GLU A 464 -38.60 1.06 -49.97
N ALA A 465 -38.09 1.12 -51.20
CA ALA A 465 -36.98 1.99 -51.58
C ALA A 465 -37.54 3.34 -52.06
N VAL A 466 -36.98 4.44 -51.56
CA VAL A 466 -37.06 5.75 -52.23
C VAL A 466 -35.63 6.22 -52.49
N ASP A 467 -35.40 6.48 -53.76
CA ASP A 467 -34.18 7.00 -54.39
C ASP A 467 -33.68 8.33 -53.82
N GLY A 468 -32.37 8.55 -53.95
CA GLY A 468 -31.87 9.89 -54.25
C GLY A 468 -30.52 10.26 -53.64
N CYS A 469 -29.41 9.90 -54.30
CA CYS A 469 -28.36 10.83 -54.75
C CYS A 469 -27.13 10.08 -55.29
N THR A 470 -27.02 9.99 -56.61
CA THR A 470 -25.76 10.12 -57.38
C THR A 470 -25.55 11.62 -57.64
N PHE A 471 -24.36 12.21 -57.72
CA PHE A 471 -23.04 11.77 -58.19
C PHE A 471 -21.92 12.20 -57.23
#